data_AF-A0AAV6LQK3-F1
#
_entry.id   AF-A0AAV6LQK3-F1
#
_cell.length_a   1.000
_cell.length_b   1.000
_cell.length_c   1.000
_cell.angle_alpha   90.00
_cell.angle_beta   90.00
_cell.angle_gamma   90.00
#
_symmetry.space_group_name_H-M   'P 1'
#
loop_
_entity.id
_entity.type
_entity.pdbx_description
1 polymer ?
#
loop_
_entity_poly.entity_id
_entity_poly.type
_entity_poly.pdbx_seq_one_letter_code
_entity_poly.pdbx_strand_id
1 'polypeptide(L)'
;MIRGLVNDTYRMDLILIHPPHFIALACIYVASVLKDKENTAWFEELHVDMNVVKNIAMEILDFYDSHKMISEERINAAMNKLPFRP
;
A
#
# COMPACT_ATOMS: atom_id res chain seq x y z
N MET A 1 -1.58 -12.06 6.89
CA MET A 1 -0.55 -11.22 6.27
C MET A 1 -1.11 -10.47 5.08
N ILE A 2 -1.48 -11.11 3.96
CA ILE A 2 -2.04 -10.43 2.76
C ILE A 2 -3.30 -9.60 3.07
N ARG A 3 -4.26 -10.14 3.83
CA ARG A 3 -5.47 -9.39 4.25
C ARG A 3 -5.15 -8.11 5.04
N GLY A 4 -4.07 -8.13 5.82
CA GLY A 4 -3.63 -6.95 6.57
C GLY A 4 -3.10 -5.87 5.63
N LEU A 5 -2.25 -6.25 4.69
CA LEU A 5 -1.73 -5.33 3.67
C LEU A 5 -2.85 -4.67 2.87
N VAL A 6 -3.82 -5.45 2.39
CA VAL A 6 -4.97 -4.93 1.64
C VAL A 6 -5.76 -3.94 2.50
N ASN A 7 -6.00 -4.23 3.78
CA ASN A 7 -6.67 -3.31 4.68
C ASN A 7 -5.88 -2.00 4.89
N ASP A 8 -4.55 -2.08 4.93
CA ASP A 8 -3.70 -0.90 5.12
C ASP A 8 -3.71 0.02 3.89
N THR A 9 -3.91 -0.53 2.68
CA THR A 9 -4.04 0.29 1.46
C THR A 9 -5.20 1.29 1.48
N TYR A 10 -6.20 1.12 2.36
CA TYR A 10 -7.28 2.10 2.55
C TYR A 10 -6.85 3.35 3.32
N ARG A 11 -5.68 3.36 3.94
CA ARG A 11 -5.06 4.55 4.55
C ARG A 11 -4.32 5.41 3.52
N MET A 12 -4.35 4.99 2.25
CA MET A 12 -3.64 5.57 1.13
C MET A 12 -4.66 5.92 0.03
N ASP A 13 -4.21 6.63 -1.00
CA ASP A 13 -5.07 7.03 -2.12
C ASP A 13 -5.17 5.96 -3.23
N LEU A 14 -4.53 4.79 -3.05
CA LEU A 14 -4.40 3.72 -4.05
C LEU A 14 -5.76 3.27 -4.63
N ILE A 15 -6.81 3.19 -3.81
CA ILE A 15 -8.16 2.78 -4.23
C ILE A 15 -8.83 3.78 -5.19
N LEU A 16 -8.38 5.03 -5.19
CA LEU A 16 -8.92 6.09 -6.05
C LEU A 16 -8.20 6.13 -7.42
N ILE A 17 -6.96 5.64 -7.48
CA ILE A 17 -6.10 5.76 -8.66
C ILE A 17 -5.86 4.42 -9.38
N HIS A 18 -6.04 3.29 -8.71
CA HIS A 18 -5.79 1.96 -9.27
C HIS A 18 -7.02 1.04 -9.17
N PRO A 19 -7.25 0.18 -10.18
CA PRO A 19 -8.25 -0.87 -10.09
C PRO A 19 -7.97 -1.84 -8.92
N PRO A 20 -9.01 -2.37 -8.23
CA PRO A 20 -8.83 -3.22 -7.05
C PRO A 20 -7.97 -4.47 -7.26
N HIS A 21 -7.98 -5.05 -8.47
CA HIS A 21 -7.19 -6.24 -8.78
C HIS A 21 -5.68 -5.93 -8.80
N PHE A 22 -5.26 -4.75 -9.26
CA PHE A 22 -3.85 -4.35 -9.25
C PHE A 22 -3.34 -4.16 -7.82
N ILE A 23 -4.17 -3.58 -6.94
CA ILE A 23 -3.85 -3.43 -5.51
C ILE A 23 -3.69 -4.81 -4.86
N ALA A 24 -4.59 -5.75 -5.16
CA ALA A 24 -4.49 -7.12 -4.66
C ALA A 24 -3.22 -7.84 -5.15
N LEU A 25 -2.87 -7.68 -6.43
CA LEU A 25 -1.66 -8.25 -7.02
C LEU A 25 -0.39 -7.65 -6.41
N ALA A 26 -0.35 -6.33 -6.18
CA ALA A 26 0.74 -5.68 -5.47
C ALA A 26 0.87 -6.21 -4.03
N CYS A 27 -0.25 -6.40 -3.33
CA CYS A 27 -0.23 -6.98 -1.97
C CYS A 27 0.29 -8.43 -1.95
N ILE A 28 -0.08 -9.24 -2.95
CA ILE A 28 0.45 -10.59 -3.13
C ILE A 28 1.95 -10.54 -3.42
N TYR A 29 2.38 -9.64 -4.31
CA TYR A 29 3.78 -9.45 -4.66
C TYR A 29 4.63 -9.08 -3.44
N VAL A 30 4.23 -8.06 -2.67
CA VAL A 30 4.91 -7.67 -1.42
C VAL A 30 4.98 -8.82 -0.43
N ALA A 31 3.87 -9.53 -0.21
CA ALA A 31 3.84 -10.67 0.70
C ALA A 31 4.73 -11.84 0.24
N SER A 32 4.90 -12.02 -1.07
CA SER A 32 5.73 -13.08 -1.64
C SER A 32 7.21 -12.77 -1.47
N VAL A 33 7.60 -11.52 -1.72
CA VAL A 33 8.96 -11.04 -1.44
C VAL A 33 9.31 -11.17 0.04
N LEU A 34 8.41 -10.78 0.95
CA LEU A 34 8.62 -10.93 2.41
C LEU A 34 8.69 -12.37 2.92
N LYS A 35 8.28 -13.35 2.09
CA LYS A 35 8.25 -14.77 2.42
C LYS A 35 9.25 -15.58 1.60
N ASP A 36 10.12 -14.91 0.85
CA ASP A 36 11.07 -15.54 -0.08
C ASP A 36 10.38 -16.56 -1.00
N LYS A 37 9.15 -16.24 -1.43
CA LYS A 37 8.39 -17.05 -2.38
C LYS A 37 8.56 -16.52 -3.81
N GLU A 38 8.95 -17.42 -4.69
CA GLU A 38 9.04 -17.16 -6.13
C GLU A 38 7.66 -17.37 -6.76
N ASN A 39 7.13 -16.29 -7.34
CA ASN A 39 5.80 -16.29 -7.95
C ASN A 39 5.84 -15.67 -9.36
N THR A 40 7.02 -15.42 -9.93
CA THR A 40 7.17 -14.71 -11.20
C THR A 40 6.48 -15.44 -12.34
N ALA A 41 6.58 -16.77 -12.40
CA ALA A 41 5.88 -17.57 -13.41
C ALA A 41 4.34 -17.40 -13.35
N TRP A 42 3.75 -17.38 -12.14
CA TRP A 42 2.31 -17.18 -11.97
C TRP A 42 1.87 -15.77 -12.41
N PHE A 43 2.69 -14.75 -12.17
CA PHE A 43 2.40 -13.39 -12.65
C PHE A 43 2.52 -13.26 -14.18
N GLU A 44 3.46 -13.97 -14.81
CA GLU A 44 3.63 -14.00 -16.26
C GLU A 44 2.42 -14.65 -16.96
N GLU A 45 1.87 -15.74 -16.40
CA GLU A 45 0.67 -16.40 -16.89
C GLU A 45 -0.58 -15.51 -16.86
N LEU A 46 -0.64 -14.54 -15.94
CA LEU A 46 -1.76 -13.62 -15.81
C LEU A 46 -1.74 -12.50 -16.86
N HIS A 47 -0.68 -12.39 -17.67
CA HIS A 47 -0.48 -11.31 -18.64
C HIS A 47 -0.64 -9.89 -18.05
N VAL A 48 -0.24 -9.72 -16.80
CA VAL A 48 -0.32 -8.45 -16.08
C VAL A 48 0.97 -7.63 -16.31
N ASP A 49 0.84 -6.32 -16.47
CA ASP A 49 2.00 -5.42 -16.49
C ASP A 49 2.67 -5.35 -15.11
N MET A 50 3.82 -6.03 -15.00
CA MET A 50 4.60 -6.08 -13.77
C MET A 50 5.19 -4.73 -13.37
N ASN A 51 5.32 -3.76 -14.28
CA ASN A 51 5.76 -2.41 -13.90
C ASN A 51 4.69 -1.71 -13.05
N VAL A 52 3.42 -1.85 -13.44
CA VAL A 52 2.30 -1.29 -12.66
C VAL A 52 2.23 -1.94 -11.28
N VAL A 53 2.33 -3.28 -11.22
CA VAL A 53 2.33 -4.02 -9.94
C VAL A 53 3.48 -3.58 -9.04
N LYS A 54 4.69 -3.43 -9.59
CA LYS A 54 5.87 -2.99 -8.84
C LYS A 54 5.76 -1.55 -8.37
N ASN A 55 5.21 -0.64 -9.18
CA ASN A 55 5.00 0.76 -8.78
C ASN A 55 4.06 0.85 -7.57
N ILE A 56 2.92 0.15 -7.62
CA ILE A 56 1.97 0.10 -6.50
C ILE A 56 2.63 -0.55 -5.28
N ALA A 57 3.42 -1.61 -5.46
CA ALA A 57 4.14 -2.26 -4.38
C ALA A 57 5.17 -1.32 -3.72
N MET A 58 5.87 -0.49 -4.50
CA MET A 58 6.80 0.51 -3.97
C MET A 58 6.04 1.57 -3.16
N GLU A 59 4.91 2.08 -3.66
CA GLU A 59 4.09 3.03 -2.89
C GLU A 59 3.64 2.45 -1.54
N ILE A 60 3.21 1.18 -1.51
CA ILE A 60 2.85 0.49 -0.27
C ILE A 60 4.05 0.43 0.70
N LEU A 61 5.25 0.12 0.20
CA LEU A 61 6.46 0.07 1.03
C LEU A 61 6.86 1.46 1.55
N ASP A 62 6.81 2.48 0.70
CA ASP A 62 7.09 3.87 1.06
C ASP A 62 6.11 4.38 2.14
N PHE A 63 4.85 3.95 2.10
CA PHE A 63 3.89 4.21 3.16
C PHE A 63 4.33 3.60 4.49
N TYR A 64 4.78 2.35 4.53
CA TYR A 64 5.24 1.75 5.78
C TYR A 64 6.51 2.40 6.35
N ASP A 65 7.41 2.89 5.50
CA ASP A 65 8.60 3.61 5.95
C ASP A 65 8.29 5.03 6.44
N SER A 66 7.40 5.75 5.75
CA SER A 66 6.95 7.08 6.17
C SER A 66 6.04 7.06 7.40
N HIS A 67 5.16 6.05 7.54
CA HIS A 67 4.23 5.93 8.66
C HIS A 67 4.94 5.70 10.00
N LYS A 68 6.13 5.08 10.01
CA LYS A 68 6.98 4.98 11.22
C LYS A 68 7.41 6.35 11.76
N MET A 69 7.33 7.42 10.95
CA MET A 69 7.80 8.76 11.30
C MET A 69 6.69 9.75 11.70
N ILE A 70 5.42 9.32 11.77
CA ILE A 70 4.32 10.18 12.20
C ILE A 70 4.13 10.02 13.71
N SER A 71 4.62 10.98 14.48
CA SER A 71 4.46 11.00 15.95
C SER A 71 3.08 11.53 16.37
N GLU A 72 2.62 11.14 17.55
CA GLU A 72 1.34 11.63 18.12
C GLU A 72 1.33 13.15 18.27
N GLU A 73 2.48 13.78 18.56
CA GLU A 73 2.58 15.24 18.65
C GLU A 73 2.26 15.91 17.32
N ARG A 74 2.70 15.33 16.20
CA ARG A 74 2.39 15.86 14.86
C ARG A 74 0.89 15.75 14.54
N ILE A 75 0.26 14.65 14.97
CA ILE A 75 -1.18 14.44 14.81
C ILE A 75 -1.95 15.48 15.63
N ASN A 76 -1.61 15.66 16.90
CA ASN A 76 -2.26 16.64 17.79
C ASN A 76 -2.08 18.07 17.29
N ALA A 77 -0.87 18.42 16.82
CA ALA A 77 -0.60 19.73 16.23
C ALA A 77 -1.42 19.98 14.95
N ALA A 78 -1.65 18.94 14.13
CA ALA A 78 -2.49 19.04 12.94
C ALA A 78 -3.98 19.18 13.31
N MET A 79 -4.48 18.42 14.29
CA MET A 79 -5.86 18.51 14.77
C MET A 79 -6.19 19.90 15.31
N ASN A 80 -5.26 20.53 16.03
CA ASN A 80 -5.43 21.90 16.54
C ASN A 80 -5.51 22.98 15.43
N LYS A 81 -5.09 22.66 14.20
CA LYS A 81 -5.23 23.57 13.04
C LYS A 81 -6.57 23.40 12.31
N LEU A 82 -7.38 22.40 12.65
CA LEU A 82 -8.68 22.23 12.04
C LEU A 82 -9.62 23.36 12.48
N PRO A 83 -10.35 24.00 11.55
CA PRO A 83 -11.30 25.03 11.91
C PRO A 83 -12.41 24.42 12.77
N PHE A 84 -12.62 24.96 13.97
CA PHE A 84 -13.72 24.58 14.83
C PHE A 84 -15.03 24.96 14.13
N ARG A 85 -15.76 23.96 13.61
CA ARG A 85 -17.14 24.18 13.17
C ARG A 85 -18.04 24.08 14.41
N PRO A 86 -18.69 25.17 14.83
CA PRO A 86 -19.62 25.16 15.96
C PRO A 86 -20.84 24.27 15.70
#